data_AF-A0A8H4KX47-F1
#
_entry.id   AF-A0A8H4KX47-F1
#
_cell.length_a   1.000
_cell.length_b   1.000
_cell.length_c   1.000
_cell.angle_alpha   90.00
_cell.angle_beta   90.00
_cell.angle_gamma   90.00
#
_symmetry.space_group_name_H-M   'P 1'
#
loop_
_entity.id
_entity.type
_entity.pdbx_description
1 polymer ?
#
loop_
_entity_poly.entity_id
_entity_poly.type
_entity_poly.pdbx_seq_one_letter_code
_entity_poly.pdbx_strand_id
1 'polypeptide(L)'
;MSVSKSEPILIVGGGAFGLSTVLHLLQAGFKDITVLDRDDEIPSRFSAANDLNKIVRAEYEDDFYTDLTLKAIEAWQTPLFAPHFHQVGFLHCVSGTAPKEALDTLNRFRGAAERHPAIKPSVVSIDNKKDIDEAAWQYKQNPFPGWHGYLNKLDGYAHSGNSLRTIYLATKAKGVKYILGSAGAVSEIVYEQGSQGRKAKGVKTQGGLFYPSKLVIVATGAAGGKLLPEIGKQLVAKSWSVAHVHLTDEETSALRGIPVTYARDLGFFFEPDPKTNLLKMCPMGGGIINTDPASGISYAPTNLKDSAFLPADDEKQLRELLRHALPQFADRPFVRKSLCWFADTADSDFIIDYVPNTSSSVIMLSGDSGHGFKMFPIFGEWVRDLLLASDGKQPVPRWRWKTPSKDDKGDWGGAVSWRLGNSQEFVDLKPSQSKL
;
A
#
# COMPACT_ATOMS: atom_id res chain seq x y z
N MET A 1 4.67 17.04 -25.91
CA MET A 1 6.13 17.30 -25.95
C MET A 1 6.77 16.29 -25.01
N SER A 2 7.75 15.52 -25.47
CA SER A 2 8.47 14.57 -24.63
C SER A 2 9.47 15.31 -23.72
N VAL A 3 9.57 14.91 -22.47
CA VAL A 3 10.58 15.42 -21.53
C VAL A 3 11.92 14.79 -21.90
N SER A 4 12.91 15.62 -22.26
CA SER A 4 14.26 15.12 -22.57
C SER A 4 14.88 14.45 -21.34
N LYS A 5 15.72 13.44 -21.55
CA LYS A 5 16.40 12.69 -20.48
C LYS A 5 17.33 13.53 -19.60
N SER A 6 17.71 14.73 -20.06
CA SER A 6 18.54 15.68 -19.34
C SER A 6 17.75 16.79 -18.64
N GLU A 7 16.44 16.88 -18.84
CA GLU A 7 15.61 17.91 -18.20
C GLU A 7 15.36 17.55 -16.74
N PRO A 8 15.29 18.56 -15.83
CA PRO A 8 15.03 18.33 -14.43
C PRO A 8 13.63 17.75 -14.20
N ILE A 9 13.57 16.67 -13.43
CA ILE A 9 12.35 16.02 -12.95
C ILE A 9 12.31 16.11 -11.42
N LEU A 10 11.20 16.60 -10.89
CA LEU A 10 10.92 16.56 -9.46
C LEU A 10 9.89 15.47 -9.17
N ILE A 11 10.18 14.63 -8.18
CA ILE A 11 9.25 13.63 -7.65
C ILE A 11 8.89 14.04 -6.22
N VAL A 12 7.63 14.35 -5.98
CA VAL A 12 7.11 14.74 -4.66
C VAL A 12 6.56 13.49 -3.97
N GLY A 13 7.26 13.01 -2.95
CA GLY A 13 6.97 11.77 -2.22
C GLY A 13 8.01 10.68 -2.48
N GLY A 14 8.74 10.31 -1.42
CA GLY A 14 9.74 9.24 -1.40
C GLY A 14 9.20 7.90 -0.87
N GLY A 15 7.90 7.63 -1.08
CA GLY A 15 7.27 6.34 -0.78
C GLY A 15 7.49 5.28 -1.88
N ALA A 16 6.71 4.20 -1.83
CA ALA A 16 6.83 3.09 -2.79
C ALA A 16 6.71 3.55 -4.26
N PHE A 17 5.65 4.29 -4.61
CA PHE A 17 5.46 4.73 -6.00
C PHE A 17 6.57 5.66 -6.46
N GLY A 18 6.94 6.65 -5.63
CA GLY A 18 8.02 7.60 -5.94
C GLY A 18 9.37 6.91 -6.13
N LEU A 19 9.78 6.03 -5.22
CA LEU A 19 11.06 5.30 -5.32
C LEU A 19 11.08 4.33 -6.51
N SER A 20 9.95 3.67 -6.80
CA SER A 20 9.84 2.82 -7.98
C SER A 20 10.00 3.65 -9.27
N THR A 21 9.35 4.82 -9.34
CA THR A 21 9.53 5.76 -10.45
C THR A 21 10.98 6.18 -10.62
N VAL A 22 11.67 6.58 -9.55
CA VAL A 22 13.10 6.93 -9.60
C VAL A 22 13.93 5.82 -10.24
N LEU A 23 13.75 4.57 -9.77
CA LEU A 23 14.50 3.42 -10.25
C LEU A 23 14.34 3.24 -11.77
N HIS A 24 13.11 3.27 -12.27
CA HIS A 24 12.81 3.03 -13.68
C HIS A 24 13.19 4.20 -14.59
N LEU A 25 13.09 5.44 -14.10
CA LEU A 25 13.57 6.60 -14.84
C LEU A 25 15.10 6.57 -14.98
N LEU A 26 15.83 6.21 -13.92
CA LEU A 26 17.29 6.02 -14.01
C LEU A 26 17.66 4.93 -15.01
N GLN A 27 16.96 3.78 -14.99
CA GLN A 27 17.17 2.68 -15.95
C GLN A 27 16.88 3.12 -17.40
N ALA A 28 15.89 3.99 -17.60
CA ALA A 28 15.59 4.58 -18.90
C ALA A 28 16.58 5.69 -19.32
N GLY A 29 17.52 6.07 -18.46
CA GLY A 29 18.59 7.01 -18.74
C GLY A 29 18.28 8.48 -18.43
N PHE A 30 17.21 8.76 -17.66
CA PHE A 30 16.98 10.10 -17.10
C PHE A 30 18.04 10.42 -16.06
N LYS A 31 18.58 11.65 -16.07
CA LYS A 31 19.80 12.00 -15.32
C LYS A 31 19.60 13.00 -14.19
N ASP A 32 18.66 13.94 -14.31
CA ASP A 32 18.45 14.99 -13.31
C ASP A 32 17.13 14.78 -12.56
N ILE A 33 17.17 13.88 -11.59
CA ILE A 33 16.01 13.51 -10.75
C ILE A 33 16.25 14.01 -9.33
N THR A 34 15.29 14.74 -8.80
CA THR A 34 15.26 15.15 -7.39
C THR A 34 13.96 14.67 -6.74
N VAL A 35 14.09 14.00 -5.60
CA VAL A 35 12.95 13.58 -4.78
C VAL A 35 12.80 14.54 -3.61
N LEU A 36 11.58 15.01 -3.37
CA LEU A 36 11.22 15.82 -2.22
C LEU A 36 10.27 15.03 -1.31
N ASP A 37 10.60 14.89 -0.02
CA ASP A 37 9.69 14.32 0.97
C ASP A 37 9.59 15.22 2.19
N ARG A 38 8.43 15.23 2.84
CA ARG A 38 8.19 16.02 4.04
C ARG A 38 8.86 15.41 5.28
N ASP A 39 9.15 14.12 5.24
CA ASP A 39 9.84 13.43 6.30
C ASP A 39 11.35 13.60 6.20
N ASP A 40 12.06 13.57 7.32
CA ASP A 40 13.51 13.77 7.39
C ASP A 40 14.33 12.52 7.02
N GLU A 41 13.65 11.39 6.81
CA GLU A 41 14.25 10.11 6.44
C GLU A 41 13.48 9.38 5.33
N ILE A 42 14.18 8.47 4.65
CA ILE A 42 13.59 7.48 3.75
C ILE A 42 13.94 6.08 4.28
N PRO A 43 12.94 5.19 4.49
CA PRO A 43 11.53 5.34 4.15
C PRO A 43 10.78 6.35 5.04
N SER A 44 9.93 7.18 4.42
CA SER A 44 9.09 8.16 5.12
C SER A 44 8.12 7.46 6.08
N ARG A 45 8.01 7.93 7.32
CA ARG A 45 7.06 7.47 8.34
C ARG A 45 5.60 7.74 7.96
N PHE A 46 5.36 8.63 7.00
CA PHE A 46 4.05 8.86 6.40
C PHE A 46 3.71 7.88 5.27
N SER A 47 4.67 7.09 4.79
CA SER A 47 4.43 6.14 3.72
C SER A 47 3.68 4.91 4.24
N ALA A 48 2.57 4.55 3.61
CA ALA A 48 1.86 3.30 3.87
C ALA A 48 2.74 2.04 3.74
N ALA A 49 3.82 2.15 2.94
CA ALA A 49 4.77 1.08 2.67
C ALA A 49 5.93 1.03 3.67
N ASN A 50 6.11 2.05 4.52
CA ASN A 50 7.07 2.00 5.62
C ASN A 50 6.51 1.14 6.76
N ASP A 51 6.76 -0.16 6.65
CA ASP A 51 6.19 -1.20 7.49
C ASP A 51 7.22 -2.35 7.57
N LEU A 52 7.07 -3.26 8.53
CA LEU A 52 7.95 -4.43 8.65
C LEU A 52 7.77 -5.38 7.47
N ASN A 53 6.54 -5.55 7.01
CA ASN A 53 6.16 -6.51 5.98
C ASN A 53 4.87 -6.08 5.26
N LYS A 54 4.64 -6.55 4.04
CA LYS A 54 3.37 -6.41 3.31
C LYS A 54 3.12 -7.65 2.47
N ILE A 55 1.87 -8.03 2.32
CA ILE A 55 1.46 -9.23 1.57
C ILE A 55 1.80 -9.06 0.08
N VAL A 56 2.42 -10.08 -0.50
CA VAL A 56 2.62 -10.24 -1.94
C VAL A 56 1.87 -11.52 -2.33
N ARG A 57 0.68 -11.35 -2.91
CA ARG A 57 -0.23 -12.45 -3.25
C ARG A 57 -0.88 -12.26 -4.62
N ALA A 58 -0.95 -13.32 -5.41
CA ALA A 58 -1.32 -13.25 -6.82
C ALA A 58 -2.83 -13.21 -7.09
N GLU A 59 -3.69 -13.74 -6.23
CA GLU A 59 -5.08 -14.01 -6.63
C GLU A 59 -5.96 -12.76 -6.58
N TYR A 60 -6.63 -12.43 -7.68
CA TYR A 60 -7.65 -11.39 -7.74
C TYR A 60 -8.91 -11.91 -8.43
N GLU A 61 -10.06 -11.31 -8.11
CA GLU A 61 -11.29 -11.58 -8.89
C GLU A 61 -11.15 -11.11 -10.35
N ASP A 62 -10.31 -10.10 -10.58
CA ASP A 62 -9.94 -9.60 -11.90
C ASP A 62 -8.63 -10.24 -12.39
N ASP A 63 -8.69 -10.90 -13.55
CA ASP A 63 -7.54 -11.56 -14.18
C ASP A 63 -6.41 -10.58 -14.49
N PHE A 64 -6.74 -9.32 -14.82
CA PHE A 64 -5.72 -8.31 -15.09
C PHE A 64 -4.79 -8.11 -13.90
N TYR A 65 -5.34 -8.07 -12.67
CA TYR A 65 -4.54 -7.93 -11.46
C TYR A 65 -3.82 -9.22 -11.08
N THR A 66 -4.40 -10.36 -11.43
CA THR A 66 -3.76 -11.66 -11.25
C THR A 66 -2.47 -11.73 -12.07
N ASP A 67 -2.57 -11.50 -13.38
CA ASP A 67 -1.42 -11.48 -14.29
C ASP A 67 -0.39 -10.42 -13.91
N LEU A 68 -0.87 -9.23 -13.54
CA LEU A 68 -0.01 -8.14 -13.11
C LEU A 68 0.78 -8.51 -11.84
N THR A 69 0.16 -9.20 -10.90
CA THR A 69 0.84 -9.61 -9.68
C THR A 69 1.84 -10.74 -9.93
N LEU A 70 1.56 -11.66 -10.86
CA LEU A 70 2.54 -12.66 -11.28
C LEU A 70 3.81 -12.00 -11.82
N LYS A 71 3.65 -10.99 -12.70
CA LYS A 71 4.77 -10.15 -13.15
C LYS A 71 5.49 -9.47 -12.00
N ALA A 72 4.76 -8.97 -11.00
CA ALA A 72 5.37 -8.34 -9.83
C ALA A 72 6.16 -9.36 -8.98
N ILE A 73 5.65 -10.58 -8.80
CA ILE A 73 6.35 -11.67 -8.09
C ILE A 73 7.66 -12.03 -8.79
N GLU A 74 7.67 -12.13 -10.12
CA GLU A 74 8.90 -12.31 -10.90
C GLU A 74 9.90 -11.17 -10.64
N ALA A 75 9.42 -9.91 -10.65
CA ALA A 75 10.27 -8.76 -10.37
C ALA A 75 10.79 -8.72 -8.92
N TRP A 76 10.02 -9.22 -7.95
CA TRP A 76 10.44 -9.41 -6.57
C TRP A 76 11.60 -10.40 -6.43
N GLN A 77 11.81 -11.29 -7.40
CA GLN A 77 12.91 -12.26 -7.40
C GLN A 77 14.20 -11.72 -8.05
N THR A 78 14.22 -10.46 -8.51
CA THR A 78 15.42 -9.83 -9.08
C THR A 78 16.39 -9.38 -7.98
N PRO A 79 17.70 -9.19 -8.26
CA PRO A 79 18.72 -8.99 -7.21
C PRO A 79 18.49 -7.83 -6.23
N LEU A 80 17.83 -6.74 -6.67
CA LEU A 80 17.53 -5.59 -5.78
C LEU A 80 16.35 -5.85 -4.83
N PHE A 81 15.47 -6.80 -5.17
CA PHE A 81 14.22 -7.04 -4.45
C PHE A 81 14.20 -8.41 -3.75
N ALA A 82 14.89 -9.42 -4.30
CA ALA A 82 14.92 -10.78 -3.79
C ALA A 82 15.31 -10.89 -2.30
N PRO A 83 16.27 -10.11 -1.78
CA PRO A 83 16.59 -10.14 -0.34
C PRO A 83 15.45 -9.69 0.58
N HIS A 84 14.38 -9.14 0.01
CA HIS A 84 13.23 -8.63 0.75
C HIS A 84 11.96 -9.44 0.52
N PHE A 85 11.94 -10.41 -0.39
CA PHE A 85 10.75 -11.21 -0.69
C PHE A 85 10.85 -12.59 -0.03
N HIS A 86 9.79 -12.95 0.69
CA HIS A 86 9.68 -14.17 1.47
C HIS A 86 8.48 -14.97 0.97
N GLN A 87 8.75 -15.95 0.11
CA GLN A 87 7.76 -16.83 -0.49
C GLN A 87 7.39 -17.98 0.46
N VAL A 88 6.81 -17.62 1.60
CA VAL A 88 6.42 -18.57 2.68
C VAL A 88 5.01 -19.12 2.52
N GLY A 89 4.30 -18.73 1.46
CA GLY A 89 2.91 -19.06 1.20
C GLY A 89 1.93 -18.09 1.88
N PHE A 90 0.69 -18.13 1.39
CA PHE A 90 -0.44 -17.35 1.89
C PHE A 90 -1.58 -18.30 2.28
N LEU A 91 -1.77 -18.48 3.60
CA LEU A 91 -2.85 -19.26 4.18
C LEU A 91 -4.10 -18.38 4.30
N HIS A 92 -4.97 -18.46 3.30
CA HIS A 92 -6.15 -17.63 3.15
C HIS A 92 -7.40 -18.42 3.57
N CYS A 93 -7.94 -18.05 4.72
CA CYS A 93 -9.04 -18.75 5.37
C CYS A 93 -10.17 -17.80 5.78
N VAL A 94 -11.21 -18.43 6.29
CA VAL A 94 -12.24 -17.85 7.16
C VAL A 94 -12.30 -18.67 8.46
N SER A 95 -12.76 -18.09 9.56
CA SER A 95 -13.03 -18.84 10.78
C SER A 95 -14.33 -19.67 10.69
N GLY A 96 -14.54 -20.59 11.64
CA GLY A 96 -15.77 -21.39 11.70
C GLY A 96 -17.05 -20.59 11.94
N THR A 97 -16.94 -19.34 12.39
CA THR A 97 -18.07 -18.42 12.64
C THR A 97 -18.12 -17.27 11.64
N ALA A 98 -17.36 -17.38 10.54
CA ALA A 98 -17.27 -16.31 9.57
C ALA A 98 -18.64 -16.01 8.92
N PRO A 99 -18.95 -14.72 8.67
CA PRO A 99 -20.17 -14.34 7.98
C PRO A 99 -20.11 -14.79 6.51
N LYS A 100 -21.29 -14.95 5.90
CA LYS A 100 -21.43 -15.46 4.53
C LYS A 100 -20.65 -14.62 3.52
N GLU A 101 -20.60 -13.29 3.70
CA GLU A 101 -19.89 -12.37 2.82
C GLU A 101 -18.38 -12.65 2.80
N ALA A 102 -17.81 -13.05 3.95
CA ALA A 102 -16.41 -13.44 4.04
C ALA A 102 -16.15 -14.76 3.31
N LEU A 103 -17.02 -15.75 3.50
CA LEU A 103 -16.91 -17.03 2.79
C LEU A 103 -17.08 -16.88 1.27
N ASP A 104 -18.10 -16.16 0.83
CA ASP A 104 -18.40 -15.96 -0.59
C ASP A 104 -17.22 -15.29 -1.30
N THR A 105 -16.66 -14.24 -0.69
CA THR A 105 -15.51 -13.56 -1.26
C THR A 105 -14.24 -14.44 -1.21
N LEU A 106 -14.06 -15.31 -0.20
CA LEU A 106 -12.95 -16.28 -0.18
C LEU A 106 -13.06 -17.27 -1.35
N ASN A 107 -14.27 -17.77 -1.61
CA ASN A 107 -14.55 -18.67 -2.72
C ASN A 107 -14.28 -18.01 -4.08
N ARG A 108 -14.56 -16.71 -4.25
CA ARG A 108 -14.21 -16.00 -5.48
C ARG A 108 -12.69 -15.92 -5.71
N PHE A 109 -11.92 -15.57 -4.68
CA PHE A 109 -10.45 -15.59 -4.78
C PHE A 109 -9.91 -17.01 -5.04
N ARG A 110 -10.43 -18.03 -4.34
CA ARG A 110 -10.06 -19.42 -4.56
C ARG A 110 -10.35 -19.87 -6.00
N GLY A 111 -11.54 -19.55 -6.50
CA GLY A 111 -11.95 -19.85 -7.87
C GLY A 111 -11.03 -19.18 -8.90
N ALA A 112 -10.59 -17.94 -8.66
CA ALA A 112 -9.60 -17.26 -9.50
C ALA A 112 -8.23 -17.96 -9.48
N ALA A 113 -7.78 -18.41 -8.31
CA ALA A 113 -6.53 -19.15 -8.17
C ALA A 113 -6.57 -20.50 -8.93
N GLU A 114 -7.65 -21.26 -8.76
CA GLU A 114 -7.81 -22.62 -9.29
C GLU A 114 -8.06 -22.65 -10.81
N ARG A 115 -8.55 -21.55 -11.40
CA ARG A 115 -8.72 -21.42 -12.86
C ARG A 115 -7.47 -20.91 -13.58
N HIS A 116 -6.54 -20.24 -12.88
CA HIS A 116 -5.34 -19.69 -13.50
C HIS A 116 -4.22 -20.75 -13.60
N PRO A 117 -3.71 -21.08 -14.80
CA PRO A 117 -2.81 -22.22 -15.01
C PRO A 117 -1.46 -22.09 -14.29
N ALA A 118 -0.95 -20.86 -14.11
CA ALA A 118 0.29 -20.63 -13.38
C ALA A 118 0.14 -20.69 -11.85
N ILE A 119 -1.08 -20.48 -11.32
CA ILE A 119 -1.32 -20.39 -9.87
C ILE A 119 -1.81 -21.73 -9.33
N LYS A 120 -2.75 -22.38 -10.04
CA LYS A 120 -3.38 -23.64 -9.65
C LYS A 120 -2.42 -24.70 -9.07
N PRO A 121 -1.23 -24.97 -9.65
CA PRO A 121 -0.31 -25.96 -9.10
C PRO A 121 0.20 -25.67 -7.68
N SER A 122 0.12 -24.40 -7.25
CA SER A 122 0.57 -23.93 -5.93
C SER A 122 -0.55 -23.85 -4.90
N VAL A 123 -1.81 -24.09 -5.30
CA VAL A 123 -2.99 -23.99 -4.43
C VAL A 123 -3.26 -25.33 -3.76
N VAL A 124 -3.42 -25.31 -2.44
CA VAL A 124 -3.72 -26.48 -1.61
C VAL A 124 -4.99 -26.18 -0.80
N SER A 125 -5.99 -27.05 -0.87
CA SER A 125 -7.21 -26.94 -0.05
C SER A 125 -6.88 -27.00 1.45
N ILE A 126 -7.62 -26.24 2.24
CA ILE A 126 -7.60 -26.32 3.70
C ILE A 126 -9.04 -26.55 4.12
N ASP A 127 -9.42 -27.80 4.32
CA ASP A 127 -10.81 -28.16 4.63
C ASP A 127 -11.03 -28.25 6.15
N ASN A 128 -9.96 -28.48 6.92
CA ASN A 128 -10.02 -28.59 8.36
C ASN A 128 -8.65 -28.33 9.02
N LYS A 129 -8.63 -28.43 10.36
CA LYS A 129 -7.43 -28.23 11.19
C LYS A 129 -6.23 -29.10 10.79
N LYS A 130 -6.46 -30.35 10.38
CA LYS A 130 -5.38 -31.26 9.99
C LYS A 130 -4.59 -30.70 8.81
N ASP A 131 -5.27 -30.10 7.84
CA ASP A 131 -4.62 -29.52 6.66
C ASP A 131 -3.78 -28.29 7.03
N ILE A 132 -4.20 -27.52 8.05
CA ILE A 132 -3.41 -26.41 8.62
C ILE A 132 -2.14 -26.95 9.28
N ASP A 133 -2.21 -28.07 10.00
CA ASP A 133 -1.06 -28.69 10.66
C ASP A 133 -0.04 -29.28 9.68
N GLU A 134 -0.52 -29.74 8.53
CA GLU A 134 0.31 -30.18 7.40
C GLU A 134 0.92 -28.99 6.66
N ALA A 135 0.20 -27.86 6.55
CA ALA A 135 0.68 -26.63 5.94
C ALA A 135 1.78 -25.94 6.77
N ALA A 136 1.65 -25.94 8.10
CA ALA A 136 2.62 -25.34 9.01
C ALA A 136 2.68 -26.12 10.33
N TRP A 137 3.76 -26.87 10.53
CA TRP A 137 3.94 -27.72 11.71
C TRP A 137 3.93 -26.94 13.02
N GLN A 138 4.29 -25.65 12.98
CA GLN A 138 4.26 -24.71 14.11
C GLN A 138 2.84 -24.52 14.68
N TYR A 139 1.80 -24.83 13.90
CA TYR A 139 0.39 -24.69 14.28
C TYR A 139 -0.24 -25.94 14.91
N LYS A 140 0.50 -27.05 15.01
CA LYS A 140 -0.01 -28.34 15.53
C LYS A 140 -0.72 -28.23 16.87
N GLN A 141 -0.22 -27.38 17.77
CA GLN A 141 -0.78 -27.20 19.11
C GLN A 141 -1.81 -26.07 19.20
N ASN A 142 -2.05 -25.32 18.12
CA ASN A 142 -2.92 -24.16 18.12
C ASN A 142 -4.36 -24.55 17.74
N PRO A 143 -5.41 -23.78 18.10
CA PRO A 143 -6.81 -24.22 17.95
C PRO A 143 -7.39 -24.18 16.52
N PHE A 144 -7.33 -23.02 15.84
CA PHE A 144 -7.96 -22.72 14.54
C PHE A 144 -9.42 -23.24 14.41
N PRO A 145 -10.36 -22.75 15.23
CA PRO A 145 -11.71 -23.33 15.36
C PRO A 145 -12.54 -23.20 14.08
N GLY A 146 -12.74 -24.33 13.40
CA GLY A 146 -13.53 -24.41 12.17
C GLY A 146 -12.94 -23.65 10.97
N TRP A 147 -11.65 -23.30 11.04
CA TRP A 147 -11.00 -22.59 9.94
C TRP A 147 -10.92 -23.46 8.69
N HIS A 148 -11.22 -22.86 7.55
CA HIS A 148 -11.14 -23.50 6.24
C HIS A 148 -10.86 -22.45 5.15
N GLY A 149 -10.34 -22.89 4.01
CA GLY A 149 -9.92 -22.06 2.88
C GLY A 149 -8.90 -22.74 1.98
N TYR A 150 -7.79 -22.07 1.72
CA TYR A 150 -6.69 -22.61 0.92
C TYR A 150 -5.34 -21.99 1.30
N LEU A 151 -4.26 -22.70 0.97
CA LEU A 151 -2.89 -22.20 0.98
C LEU A 151 -2.43 -21.99 -0.46
N ASN A 152 -1.93 -20.81 -0.80
CA ASN A 152 -1.18 -20.61 -2.04
C ASN A 152 0.32 -20.51 -1.75
N LYS A 153 1.10 -21.48 -2.24
CA LYS A 153 2.55 -21.57 -2.03
C LYS A 153 3.35 -20.61 -2.90
N LEU A 154 2.75 -20.03 -3.94
CA LEU A 154 3.39 -19.03 -4.81
C LEU A 154 3.56 -17.68 -4.09
N ASP A 155 2.75 -17.45 -3.05
CA ASP A 155 2.61 -16.16 -2.41
C ASP A 155 3.49 -16.03 -1.16
N GLY A 156 3.41 -14.87 -0.52
CA GLY A 156 4.05 -14.62 0.75
C GLY A 156 4.01 -13.14 1.12
N TYR A 157 5.15 -12.60 1.52
CA TYR A 157 5.27 -11.20 1.87
C TYR A 157 6.61 -10.63 1.47
N ALA A 158 6.73 -9.31 1.50
CA ALA A 158 8.01 -8.64 1.40
C ALA A 158 8.26 -7.70 2.58
N HIS A 159 9.52 -7.59 3.02
CA HIS A 159 9.98 -6.62 3.99
C HIS A 159 9.93 -5.21 3.40
N SER A 160 8.81 -4.50 3.61
CA SER A 160 8.48 -3.33 2.81
C SER A 160 9.37 -2.13 3.12
N GLY A 161 9.55 -1.75 4.39
CA GLY A 161 10.45 -0.66 4.76
C GLY A 161 11.90 -0.91 4.33
N ASN A 162 12.37 -2.17 4.43
CA ASN A 162 13.72 -2.55 4.00
C ASN A 162 13.89 -2.43 2.47
N SER A 163 12.91 -2.88 1.69
CA SER A 163 12.97 -2.75 0.23
C SER A 163 12.95 -1.29 -0.23
N LEU A 164 12.14 -0.42 0.40
CA LEU A 164 12.19 1.02 0.15
C LEU A 164 13.59 1.59 0.44
N ARG A 165 14.17 1.23 1.58
CA ARG A 165 15.52 1.68 1.97
C ARG A 165 16.58 1.23 0.98
N THR A 166 16.52 -0.02 0.51
CA THR A 166 17.44 -0.55 -0.50
C THR A 166 17.37 0.24 -1.79
N ILE A 167 16.16 0.50 -2.31
CA ILE A 167 15.99 1.30 -3.53
C ILE A 167 16.49 2.73 -3.32
N TYR A 168 16.12 3.39 -2.22
CA TYR A 168 16.62 4.71 -1.85
C TYR A 168 18.15 4.79 -1.87
N LEU A 169 18.84 3.85 -1.22
CA LEU A 169 20.30 3.85 -1.17
C LEU A 169 20.91 3.59 -2.55
N ALA A 170 20.35 2.64 -3.31
CA ALA A 170 20.83 2.30 -4.64
C ALA A 170 20.68 3.45 -5.65
N THR A 171 19.56 4.17 -5.61
CA THR A 171 19.30 5.31 -6.51
C THR A 171 20.06 6.55 -6.07
N LYS A 172 20.22 6.80 -4.76
CA LYS A 172 21.08 7.86 -4.23
C LYS A 172 22.53 7.67 -4.66
N ALA A 173 23.06 6.44 -4.61
CA ALA A 173 24.40 6.11 -5.10
C ALA A 173 24.59 6.39 -6.60
N LYS A 174 23.50 6.46 -7.37
CA LYS A 174 23.49 6.84 -8.79
C LYS A 174 23.31 8.34 -9.03
N GLY A 175 23.36 9.17 -8.00
CA GLY A 175 23.35 10.63 -8.11
C GLY A 175 21.97 11.28 -7.98
N VAL A 176 20.92 10.53 -7.62
CA VAL A 176 19.60 11.11 -7.34
C VAL A 176 19.68 12.00 -6.10
N LYS A 177 19.13 13.21 -6.21
CA LYS A 177 19.08 14.18 -5.11
C LYS A 177 17.86 13.89 -4.26
N TYR A 178 18.02 13.84 -2.94
CA TYR A 178 16.92 13.68 -1.98
C TYR A 178 16.90 14.89 -1.06
N ILE A 179 15.83 15.66 -1.14
CA ILE A 179 15.58 16.83 -0.30
C ILE A 179 14.49 16.45 0.69
N LEU A 180 14.85 16.39 1.97
CA LEU A 180 14.03 15.79 3.03
C LEU A 180 13.66 16.82 4.11
N GLY A 181 12.70 16.47 4.95
CA GLY A 181 12.25 17.28 6.08
C GLY A 181 11.59 18.60 5.64
N SER A 182 11.80 19.68 6.40
CA SER A 182 11.23 20.99 6.10
C SER A 182 11.64 21.55 4.73
N ALA A 183 12.85 21.22 4.27
CA ALA A 183 13.36 21.62 2.95
C ALA A 183 12.73 20.83 1.80
N GLY A 184 12.15 19.65 2.07
CA GLY A 184 11.48 18.78 1.12
C GLY A 184 9.95 18.76 1.23
N ALA A 185 9.39 19.36 2.28
CA ALA A 185 7.95 19.45 2.51
C ALA A 185 7.30 20.40 1.49
N VAL A 186 6.86 19.89 0.35
CA VAL A 186 6.20 20.68 -0.71
C VAL A 186 4.85 21.24 -0.23
N SER A 187 4.62 22.53 -0.45
CA SER A 187 3.37 23.23 -0.15
C SER A 187 2.53 23.50 -1.40
N GLU A 188 3.17 23.77 -2.54
CA GLU A 188 2.48 24.08 -3.79
C GLU A 188 3.32 23.73 -5.03
N ILE A 189 2.64 23.41 -6.13
CA ILE A 189 3.24 23.41 -7.47
C ILE A 189 3.07 24.82 -8.03
N VAL A 190 4.18 25.39 -8.53
CA VAL A 190 4.17 26.74 -9.11
C VAL A 190 3.96 26.62 -10.61
N TYR A 191 3.06 27.43 -11.16
CA TYR A 191 2.68 27.39 -12.57
C TYR A 191 3.01 28.69 -13.32
N GLU A 192 3.14 28.55 -14.63
CA GLU A 192 3.15 29.61 -15.63
C GLU A 192 2.06 29.34 -16.69
N GLN A 193 1.83 30.29 -17.59
CA GLN A 193 0.92 30.09 -18.71
C GLN A 193 1.54 29.10 -19.72
N GLY A 194 0.81 28.04 -20.03
CA GLY A 194 1.19 27.03 -21.03
C GLY A 194 0.32 27.09 -22.28
N SER A 195 0.66 26.26 -23.27
CA SER A 195 -0.10 26.13 -24.52
C SER A 195 -1.43 25.39 -24.34
N GLN A 196 -1.56 24.54 -23.32
CA GLN A 196 -2.76 23.77 -23.00
C GLN A 196 -3.09 23.90 -21.51
N GLY A 197 -3.37 25.14 -21.08
CA GLY A 197 -3.67 25.49 -19.70
C GLY A 197 -2.44 25.97 -18.93
N ARG A 198 -2.34 25.60 -17.66
CA ARG A 198 -1.19 25.94 -16.82
C ARG A 198 -0.01 25.02 -17.13
N LYS A 199 1.22 25.45 -16.85
CA LYS A 199 2.43 24.61 -16.99
C LYS A 199 3.27 24.74 -15.73
N ALA A 200 3.66 23.65 -15.11
CA ALA A 200 4.49 23.65 -13.93
C ALA A 200 5.89 24.19 -14.27
N LYS A 201 6.39 25.10 -13.43
CA LYS A 201 7.76 25.62 -13.46
C LYS A 201 8.63 25.06 -12.33
N GLY A 202 8.03 24.30 -11.41
CA GLY A 202 8.69 23.80 -10.22
C GLY A 202 7.73 23.67 -9.04
N VAL A 203 8.29 23.52 -7.85
CA VAL A 203 7.54 23.43 -6.58
C VAL A 203 8.09 24.40 -5.55
N LYS A 204 7.23 24.86 -4.64
CA LYS A 204 7.62 25.59 -3.44
C LYS A 204 7.39 24.71 -2.22
N THR A 205 8.29 24.82 -1.24
CA THR A 205 8.21 24.09 0.03
C THR A 205 7.67 24.96 1.15
N GLN A 206 7.24 24.33 2.24
CA GLN A 206 6.75 24.99 3.45
C GLN A 206 7.81 25.94 4.04
N GLY A 207 9.10 25.63 3.87
CA GLY A 207 10.21 26.51 4.22
C GLY A 207 10.47 27.67 3.26
N GLY A 208 9.65 27.84 2.22
CA GLY A 208 9.74 28.93 1.24
C GLY A 208 10.72 28.71 0.08
N LEU A 209 11.47 27.58 0.06
CA LEU A 209 12.41 27.26 -1.01
C LEU A 209 11.67 26.88 -2.30
N PHE A 210 12.20 27.35 -3.43
CA PHE A 210 11.70 27.04 -4.77
C PHE A 210 12.67 26.11 -5.51
N TYR A 211 12.14 25.01 -6.05
CA TYR A 211 12.89 24.06 -6.86
C TYR A 211 12.33 24.07 -8.30
N PRO A 212 13.10 24.52 -9.30
CA PRO A 212 12.63 24.57 -10.68
C PRO A 212 12.56 23.17 -11.30
N SER A 213 11.62 22.97 -12.22
CA SER A 213 11.46 21.71 -12.95
C SER A 213 10.71 21.89 -14.26
N LYS A 214 10.92 20.98 -15.22
CA LYS A 214 10.04 20.84 -16.39
C LYS A 214 8.89 19.88 -16.14
N LEU A 215 9.08 18.92 -15.24
CA LEU A 215 8.11 17.89 -14.90
C LEU A 215 8.02 17.73 -13.38
N VAL A 216 6.81 17.76 -12.85
CA VAL A 216 6.52 17.43 -11.45
C VAL A 216 5.71 16.16 -11.39
N ILE A 217 6.23 15.13 -10.74
CA ILE A 217 5.55 13.85 -10.52
C ILE A 217 5.11 13.83 -9.06
N VAL A 218 3.81 13.77 -8.80
CA VAL A 218 3.23 13.76 -7.45
C VAL A 218 2.92 12.32 -7.05
N ALA A 219 3.67 11.79 -6.08
CA ALA A 219 3.56 10.42 -5.57
C ALA A 219 3.34 10.40 -4.04
N THR A 220 2.45 11.27 -3.56
CA THR A 220 2.22 11.53 -2.12
C THR A 220 1.11 10.67 -1.50
N GLY A 221 0.67 9.60 -2.18
CA GLY A 221 -0.36 8.66 -1.69
C GLY A 221 -1.63 9.36 -1.20
N ALA A 222 -2.07 9.03 0.02
CA ALA A 222 -3.25 9.60 0.69
C ALA A 222 -3.22 11.14 0.86
N ALA A 223 -2.05 11.77 0.76
CA ALA A 223 -1.91 13.22 0.84
C ALA A 223 -2.06 13.92 -0.53
N GLY A 224 -2.21 13.17 -1.63
CA GLY A 224 -2.32 13.72 -3.00
C GLY A 224 -3.34 14.84 -3.16
N GLY A 225 -4.53 14.66 -2.57
CA GLY A 225 -5.60 15.66 -2.63
C GLY A 225 -5.31 16.99 -1.93
N LYS A 226 -4.31 17.05 -1.04
CA LYS A 226 -3.89 18.31 -0.40
C LYS A 226 -3.02 19.16 -1.34
N LEU A 227 -2.21 18.52 -2.18
CA LEU A 227 -1.32 19.22 -3.13
C LEU A 227 -1.99 19.46 -4.49
N LEU A 228 -2.85 18.55 -4.93
CA LEU A 228 -3.59 18.61 -6.18
C LEU A 228 -5.09 18.43 -5.90
N PRO A 229 -5.82 19.48 -5.49
CA PRO A 229 -7.25 19.37 -5.16
C PRO A 229 -8.12 18.76 -6.27
N GLU A 230 -7.70 18.85 -7.54
CA GLU A 230 -8.42 18.27 -8.68
C GLU A 230 -8.55 16.73 -8.63
N ILE A 231 -7.64 16.05 -7.92
CA ILE A 231 -7.72 14.60 -7.71
C ILE A 231 -8.68 14.24 -6.56
N GLY A 232 -9.07 15.22 -5.73
CA GLY A 232 -9.71 14.98 -4.43
C GLY A 232 -10.99 14.15 -4.50
N LYS A 233 -11.81 14.30 -5.55
CA LYS A 233 -13.03 13.49 -5.74
C LYS A 233 -12.80 12.09 -6.30
N GLN A 234 -11.59 11.82 -6.80
CA GLN A 234 -11.19 10.51 -7.31
C GLN A 234 -10.52 9.66 -6.22
N LEU A 235 -10.15 10.26 -5.08
CA LEU A 235 -9.47 9.58 -4.01
C LEU A 235 -10.22 9.67 -2.69
N VAL A 236 -10.25 8.56 -1.96
CA VAL A 236 -10.65 8.55 -0.55
C VAL A 236 -9.44 8.15 0.25
N ALA A 237 -8.92 9.08 1.07
CA ALA A 237 -7.93 8.70 2.08
C ALA A 237 -8.58 7.72 3.05
N LYS A 238 -8.01 6.53 3.17
CA LYS A 238 -8.50 5.47 4.04
C LYS A 238 -7.35 4.85 4.81
N SER A 239 -7.63 4.30 5.98
CA SER A 239 -6.63 3.63 6.79
C SER A 239 -7.07 2.30 7.35
N TRP A 240 -6.08 1.50 7.69
CA TRP A 240 -6.21 0.26 8.45
C TRP A 240 -5.33 0.32 9.70
N SER A 241 -5.79 -0.31 10.75
CA SER A 241 -4.99 -0.52 11.96
C SER A 241 -3.84 -1.49 11.72
N VAL A 242 -2.73 -1.20 12.39
CA VAL A 242 -1.56 -2.05 12.50
C VAL A 242 -1.18 -2.12 13.98
N ALA A 243 -0.95 -3.33 14.47
CA ALA A 243 -0.47 -3.57 15.82
C ALA A 243 0.60 -4.66 15.80
N HIS A 244 1.38 -4.72 16.88
CA HIS A 244 2.43 -5.70 17.01
C HIS A 244 2.41 -6.35 18.39
N VAL A 245 2.89 -7.59 18.48
CA VAL A 245 3.27 -8.23 19.74
C VAL A 245 4.78 -8.42 19.76
N HIS A 246 5.41 -8.14 20.90
CA HIS A 246 6.83 -8.42 21.09
C HIS A 246 7.01 -9.86 21.57
N LEU A 247 7.87 -10.60 20.89
CA LEU A 247 8.22 -11.98 21.19
C LEU A 247 9.63 -12.06 21.80
N THR A 248 9.96 -13.20 22.39
CA THR A 248 11.33 -13.59 22.73
C THR A 248 12.05 -14.12 21.49
N ASP A 249 13.38 -14.26 21.55
CA ASP A 249 14.16 -14.83 20.44
C ASP A 249 13.73 -16.27 20.13
N GLU A 250 13.46 -17.07 21.17
CA GLU A 250 13.01 -18.45 21.05
C GLU A 250 11.64 -18.55 20.38
N GLU A 251 10.70 -17.69 20.77
CA GLU A 251 9.36 -17.63 20.17
C GLU A 251 9.40 -17.15 18.72
N THR A 252 10.21 -16.13 18.44
CA THR A 252 10.45 -15.64 17.08
C THR A 252 11.04 -16.76 16.21
N SER A 253 12.03 -17.48 16.72
CA SER A 253 12.65 -18.60 16.01
C SER A 253 11.66 -19.75 15.80
N ALA A 254 10.81 -20.06 16.77
CA ALA A 254 9.82 -21.13 16.68
C ALA A 254 8.75 -20.88 15.61
N LEU A 255 8.45 -19.61 15.31
CA LEU A 255 7.48 -19.21 14.29
C LEU A 255 8.09 -18.91 12.92
N ARG A 256 9.39 -19.07 12.73
CA ARG A 256 10.04 -18.79 11.44
C ARG A 256 9.47 -19.70 10.34
N GLY A 257 9.18 -19.09 9.19
CA GLY A 257 8.70 -19.77 7.99
C GLY A 257 7.23 -20.17 7.99
N ILE A 258 6.42 -19.73 8.98
CA ILE A 258 4.97 -19.87 8.87
C ILE A 258 4.45 -19.06 7.66
N PRO A 259 3.38 -19.53 6.98
CA PRO A 259 2.77 -18.75 5.91
C PRO A 259 2.17 -17.47 6.48
N VAL A 260 2.02 -16.46 5.61
CA VAL A 260 1.17 -15.31 5.93
C VAL A 260 -0.22 -15.87 6.21
N THR A 261 -0.70 -15.67 7.43
CA THR A 261 -1.92 -16.32 7.92
C THR A 261 -3.04 -15.30 8.01
N TYR A 262 -4.13 -15.57 7.31
CA TYR A 262 -5.18 -14.61 7.04
C TYR A 262 -6.55 -15.25 7.25
N ALA A 263 -7.33 -14.74 8.20
CA ALA A 263 -8.76 -15.02 8.33
C ALA A 263 -9.56 -13.78 7.89
N ARG A 264 -10.38 -13.93 6.85
CA ARG A 264 -11.11 -12.80 6.25
C ARG A 264 -12.09 -12.10 7.17
N ASP A 265 -12.56 -12.78 8.19
CA ASP A 265 -13.48 -12.26 9.20
C ASP A 265 -12.78 -11.74 10.47
N LEU A 266 -11.46 -11.92 10.60
CA LEU A 266 -10.71 -11.54 11.80
C LEU A 266 -9.52 -10.61 11.51
N GLY A 267 -8.60 -11.01 10.64
CA GLY A 267 -7.34 -10.31 10.48
C GLY A 267 -6.27 -11.20 9.86
N PHE A 268 -5.05 -10.67 9.82
CA PHE A 268 -3.90 -11.40 9.35
C PHE A 268 -2.64 -11.04 10.13
N PHE A 269 -1.67 -11.95 10.07
CA PHE A 269 -0.32 -11.76 10.58
C PHE A 269 0.70 -12.44 9.69
N PHE A 270 1.97 -12.09 9.92
CA PHE A 270 3.14 -12.62 9.22
C PHE A 270 3.96 -13.46 10.19
N GLU A 271 4.99 -14.15 9.72
CA GLU A 271 6.04 -14.59 10.64
C GLU A 271 6.68 -13.36 11.37
N PRO A 272 7.15 -13.52 12.61
CA PRO A 272 7.79 -12.43 13.33
C PRO A 272 9.12 -12.03 12.69
N ASP A 273 9.41 -10.73 12.67
CA ASP A 273 10.67 -10.24 12.12
C ASP A 273 11.85 -10.60 13.05
N PRO A 274 12.85 -11.38 12.59
CA PRO A 274 13.95 -11.84 13.44
C PRO A 274 14.90 -10.72 13.91
N LYS A 275 14.79 -9.51 13.35
CA LYS A 275 15.60 -8.36 13.81
C LYS A 275 14.93 -7.57 14.92
N THR A 276 13.60 -7.55 14.96
CA THR A 276 12.83 -6.75 15.92
C THR A 276 12.04 -7.58 16.92
N ASN A 277 11.91 -8.89 16.70
CA ASN A 277 11.04 -9.79 17.45
C ASN A 277 9.57 -9.34 17.47
N LEU A 278 9.15 -8.60 16.45
CA LEU A 278 7.78 -8.10 16.34
C LEU A 278 6.97 -9.01 15.43
N LEU A 279 5.88 -9.55 15.98
CA LEU A 279 4.81 -10.18 15.23
C LEU A 279 3.80 -9.10 14.83
N LYS A 280 3.75 -8.74 13.55
CA LYS A 280 2.81 -7.74 13.05
C LYS A 280 1.45 -8.35 12.74
N MET A 281 0.39 -7.63 13.11
CA MET A 281 -1.00 -8.01 12.89
C MET A 281 -1.83 -6.84 12.36
N CYS A 282 -2.84 -7.16 11.56
CA CYS A 282 -3.82 -6.21 11.04
C CYS A 282 -5.24 -6.81 11.12
N PRO A 283 -6.23 -6.08 11.64
CA PRO A 283 -7.62 -6.52 11.69
C PRO A 283 -8.28 -6.44 10.31
N MET A 284 -9.40 -7.14 10.16
CA MET A 284 -10.27 -7.04 8.98
C MET A 284 -11.43 -6.07 9.23
N GLY A 285 -11.76 -5.23 8.24
CA GLY A 285 -12.87 -4.29 8.37
C GLY A 285 -13.11 -3.45 7.12
N GLY A 286 -14.00 -2.45 7.22
CA GLY A 286 -14.31 -1.52 6.13
C GLY A 286 -13.31 -0.37 5.99
N GLY A 287 -12.35 -0.28 6.92
CA GLY A 287 -11.34 0.77 7.01
C GLY A 287 -11.86 2.07 7.64
N ILE A 288 -10.95 2.99 7.89
CA ILE A 288 -11.23 4.25 8.60
C ILE A 288 -10.96 5.41 7.64
N ILE A 289 -11.95 6.28 7.45
CA ILE A 289 -11.86 7.49 6.63
C ILE A 289 -11.82 8.73 7.54
N ASN A 290 -11.39 9.88 7.02
CA ASN A 290 -11.34 11.13 7.78
C ASN A 290 -11.84 12.25 6.88
N THR A 291 -13.16 12.31 6.76
CA THR A 291 -13.85 13.25 5.87
C THR A 291 -13.75 14.66 6.43
N ASP A 292 -13.23 15.60 5.62
CA ASP A 292 -13.28 17.01 5.94
C ASP A 292 -14.72 17.54 5.71
N PRO A 293 -15.42 18.04 6.74
CA PRO A 293 -16.81 18.46 6.61
C PRO A 293 -17.04 19.62 5.63
N ALA A 294 -16.01 20.44 5.39
CA ALA A 294 -16.11 21.60 4.49
C ALA A 294 -16.06 21.19 3.01
N SER A 295 -15.16 20.27 2.65
CA SER A 295 -14.97 19.83 1.27
C SER A 295 -15.69 18.52 0.91
N GLY A 296 -16.08 17.72 1.92
CA GLY A 296 -16.59 16.37 1.73
C GLY A 296 -15.53 15.37 1.24
N ILE A 297 -14.25 15.74 1.27
CA ILE A 297 -13.14 14.90 0.81
C ILE A 297 -12.45 14.28 2.03
N SER A 298 -12.11 12.99 1.96
CA SER A 298 -11.33 12.33 3.00
C SER A 298 -9.84 12.63 2.86
N TYR A 299 -9.23 13.07 3.96
CA TYR A 299 -7.80 13.37 4.03
C TYR A 299 -7.11 12.63 5.18
N ALA A 300 -5.93 12.08 4.93
CA ALA A 300 -5.11 11.56 6.03
C ALA A 300 -4.75 12.67 7.04
N PRO A 301 -4.73 12.37 8.35
CA PRO A 301 -4.26 13.28 9.39
C PRO A 301 -2.86 13.83 9.08
N THR A 302 -2.63 15.09 9.44
CA THR A 302 -1.38 15.77 9.12
C THR A 302 -0.22 15.30 10.00
N ASN A 303 -0.49 14.90 11.24
CA ASN A 303 0.52 14.46 12.22
C ASN A 303 0.44 12.95 12.47
N LEU A 304 1.60 12.29 12.54
CA LEU A 304 1.69 10.85 12.82
C LEU A 304 1.04 10.46 14.16
N LYS A 305 1.20 11.31 15.19
CA LYS A 305 0.65 11.06 16.54
C LYS A 305 -0.88 10.92 16.54
N ASP A 306 -1.56 11.59 15.62
CA ASP A 306 -3.03 11.54 15.55
C ASP A 306 -3.50 10.13 15.14
N SER A 307 -2.66 9.40 14.41
CA SER A 307 -2.88 8.02 13.98
C SER A 307 -2.26 6.98 14.93
N ALA A 308 -1.61 7.37 16.03
CA ALA A 308 -0.81 6.46 16.87
C ALA A 308 -1.65 5.72 17.93
N PHE A 309 -2.72 5.06 17.52
CA PHE A 309 -3.60 4.27 18.38
C PHE A 309 -4.18 3.06 17.66
N LEU A 310 -4.89 2.21 18.41
CA LEU A 310 -5.65 1.06 17.92
C LEU A 310 -7.11 1.26 18.40
N PRO A 311 -8.10 1.30 17.51
CA PRO A 311 -9.51 1.32 17.88
C PRO A 311 -9.88 0.08 18.73
N ALA A 312 -10.88 0.23 19.61
CA ALA A 312 -11.26 -0.84 20.55
C ALA A 312 -11.80 -2.10 19.85
N ASP A 313 -12.60 -1.93 18.78
CA ASP A 313 -13.14 -3.06 18.01
C ASP A 313 -12.04 -3.80 17.24
N ASP A 314 -11.10 -3.06 16.65
CA ASP A 314 -9.91 -3.59 16.01
C ASP A 314 -9.05 -4.40 17.01
N GLU A 315 -8.87 -3.87 18.23
CA GLU A 315 -8.17 -4.58 19.30
C GLU A 315 -8.88 -5.89 19.67
N LYS A 316 -10.20 -5.86 19.85
CA LYS A 316 -11.00 -7.04 20.16
C LYS A 316 -10.85 -8.12 19.08
N GLN A 317 -10.87 -7.72 17.82
CA GLN A 317 -10.76 -8.62 16.68
C GLN A 317 -9.36 -9.26 16.59
N LEU A 318 -8.29 -8.47 16.81
CA LEU A 318 -6.92 -8.99 16.85
C LEU A 318 -6.69 -9.96 18.02
N ARG A 319 -7.31 -9.70 19.18
CA ARG A 319 -7.26 -10.64 20.32
C ARG A 319 -7.94 -11.96 19.99
N GLU A 320 -9.05 -11.94 19.26
CA GLU A 320 -9.72 -13.15 18.78
C GLU A 320 -8.86 -13.91 17.78
N LEU A 321 -8.23 -13.21 16.83
CA LEU A 321 -7.27 -13.80 15.90
C LEU A 321 -6.14 -14.53 16.64
N LEU A 322 -5.56 -13.92 17.68
CA LEU A 322 -4.54 -14.57 18.51
C LEU A 322 -5.10 -15.77 19.26
N ARG A 323 -6.28 -15.68 19.89
CA ARG A 323 -6.89 -16.84 20.55
C ARG A 323 -7.09 -18.03 19.61
N HIS A 324 -7.43 -17.76 18.35
CA HIS A 324 -7.62 -18.79 17.33
C HIS A 324 -6.30 -19.38 16.84
N ALA A 325 -5.30 -18.54 16.53
CA ALA A 325 -4.13 -18.97 15.76
C ALA A 325 -2.85 -19.09 16.58
N LEU A 326 -2.69 -18.30 17.65
CA LEU A 326 -1.49 -18.20 18.49
C LEU A 326 -1.87 -17.86 19.96
N PRO A 327 -2.61 -18.75 20.66
CA PRO A 327 -3.22 -18.43 21.95
C PRO A 327 -2.22 -18.08 23.05
N GLN A 328 -0.98 -18.57 22.96
CA GLN A 328 0.12 -18.23 23.87
C GLN A 328 0.46 -16.73 23.89
N PHE A 329 -0.01 -15.96 22.91
CA PHE A 329 0.20 -14.51 22.81
C PHE A 329 -1.08 -13.69 22.98
N ALA A 330 -2.26 -14.31 23.17
CA ALA A 330 -3.55 -13.64 23.14
C ALA A 330 -3.71 -12.48 24.15
N ASP A 331 -3.06 -12.58 25.30
CA ASP A 331 -3.11 -11.57 26.35
C ASP A 331 -1.88 -10.64 26.37
N ARG A 332 -0.93 -10.81 25.44
CA ARG A 332 0.24 -9.93 25.38
C ARG A 332 -0.15 -8.50 24.98
N PRO A 333 0.53 -7.48 25.54
CA PRO A 333 0.27 -6.10 25.17
C PRO A 333 0.55 -5.85 23.68
N PHE A 334 -0.37 -5.17 23.01
CA PHE A 334 -0.10 -4.62 21.68
C PHE A 334 0.80 -3.39 21.77
N VAL A 335 1.87 -3.40 20.99
CA VAL A 335 2.85 -2.32 20.87
C VAL A 335 2.85 -1.77 19.44
N ARG A 336 3.44 -0.58 19.24
CA ARG A 336 3.55 0.11 17.94
C ARG A 336 2.21 0.12 17.18
N LYS A 337 1.18 0.61 17.87
CA LYS A 337 -0.19 0.74 17.37
C LYS A 337 -0.31 1.95 16.47
N SER A 338 -0.85 1.78 15.28
CA SER A 338 -1.04 2.91 14.36
C SER A 338 -2.10 2.65 13.30
N LEU A 339 -2.70 3.72 12.79
CA LEU A 339 -3.46 3.72 11.54
C LEU A 339 -2.53 4.03 10.35
N CYS A 340 -2.50 3.10 9.39
CA CYS A 340 -1.74 3.21 8.15
C CYS A 340 -2.63 3.75 7.03
N TRP A 341 -2.31 4.94 6.50
CA TRP A 341 -3.14 5.65 5.51
C TRP A 341 -2.71 5.42 4.07
N PHE A 342 -3.68 5.18 3.20
CA PHE A 342 -3.56 5.01 1.75
C PHE A 342 -4.72 5.70 1.01
N ALA A 343 -4.73 5.65 -0.32
CA ALA A 343 -5.78 6.27 -1.13
C ALA A 343 -6.54 5.24 -1.97
N ASP A 344 -7.84 5.09 -1.72
CA ASP A 344 -8.73 4.33 -2.60
C ASP A 344 -9.11 5.13 -3.84
N THR A 345 -9.46 4.42 -4.91
CA THR A 345 -10.25 4.88 -6.06
C THR A 345 -11.54 4.06 -6.17
N ALA A 346 -12.55 4.56 -6.91
CA ALA A 346 -13.88 3.94 -6.97
C ALA A 346 -13.90 2.53 -7.55
N ASP A 347 -13.04 2.29 -8.54
CA ASP A 347 -12.78 1.01 -9.20
C ASP A 347 -11.58 0.27 -8.58
N SER A 348 -10.95 0.86 -7.57
CA SER A 348 -9.67 0.46 -6.98
C SER A 348 -8.48 0.36 -7.95
N ASP A 349 -8.59 0.96 -9.14
CA ASP A 349 -7.49 1.08 -10.09
C ASP A 349 -6.58 2.26 -9.72
N PHE A 350 -5.27 2.12 -9.95
CA PHE A 350 -4.30 3.20 -9.80
C PHE A 350 -4.62 4.40 -10.71
N ILE A 351 -4.07 5.56 -10.36
CA ILE A 351 -4.04 6.74 -11.23
C ILE A 351 -2.58 7.09 -11.46
N ILE A 352 -2.12 6.94 -12.70
CA ILE A 352 -0.75 7.18 -13.17
C ILE A 352 -0.86 7.91 -14.50
N ASP A 353 -1.15 9.20 -14.46
CA ASP A 353 -1.36 9.97 -15.69
C ASP A 353 -1.04 11.44 -15.51
N TYR A 354 -0.97 12.16 -16.63
CA TYR A 354 -0.89 13.60 -16.62
C TYR A 354 -2.15 14.21 -15.99
N VAL A 355 -1.94 15.21 -15.14
CA VAL A 355 -3.04 16.01 -14.59
C VAL A 355 -3.62 16.89 -15.72
N PRO A 356 -4.93 16.87 -15.98
CA PRO A 356 -5.54 17.69 -17.02
C PRO A 356 -5.23 19.18 -16.87
N ASN A 357 -5.22 19.90 -17.99
CA ASN A 357 -4.96 21.34 -18.04
C ASN A 357 -3.59 21.77 -17.48
N THR A 358 -2.62 20.86 -17.37
CA THR A 358 -1.26 21.16 -16.91
C THR A 358 -0.22 21.15 -18.04
N SER A 359 -0.62 21.26 -19.30
CA SER A 359 0.31 21.21 -20.46
C SER A 359 1.29 20.03 -20.41
N SER A 360 0.82 18.87 -19.91
CA SER A 360 1.62 17.65 -19.69
C SER A 360 2.90 17.86 -18.86
N SER A 361 2.83 18.73 -17.85
CA SER A 361 3.98 19.05 -16.96
C SER A 361 3.79 18.57 -15.52
N VAL A 362 2.63 18.00 -15.20
CA VAL A 362 2.36 17.37 -13.90
C VAL A 362 1.81 15.97 -14.12
N ILE A 363 2.38 14.97 -13.46
CA ILE A 363 1.89 13.58 -13.42
C ILE A 363 1.44 13.27 -11.99
N MET A 364 0.29 12.61 -11.83
CA MET A 364 -0.20 12.13 -10.55
C MET A 364 -0.05 10.62 -10.45
N LEU A 365 0.48 10.14 -9.31
CA LEU A 365 0.63 8.73 -8.92
C LEU A 365 -0.12 8.52 -7.60
N SER A 366 -1.29 7.90 -7.65
CA SER A 366 -2.08 7.58 -6.44
C SER A 366 -3.09 6.46 -6.70
N GLY A 367 -4.07 6.30 -5.81
CA GLY A 367 -5.11 5.28 -5.92
C GLY A 367 -4.59 3.88 -5.61
N ASP A 368 -3.59 3.75 -4.73
CA ASP A 368 -2.98 2.46 -4.39
C ASP A 368 -3.97 1.44 -3.79
N SER A 369 -5.13 1.93 -3.34
CA SER A 369 -6.33 1.16 -2.97
C SER A 369 -6.09 0.04 -1.98
N GLY A 370 -5.08 0.20 -1.13
CA GLY A 370 -4.67 -0.77 -0.12
C GLY A 370 -4.04 -2.03 -0.71
N HIS A 371 -3.69 -2.06 -2.00
CA HIS A 371 -3.06 -3.20 -2.65
C HIS A 371 -1.81 -2.86 -3.48
N GLY A 372 -1.43 -1.58 -3.59
CA GLY A 372 -0.38 -1.12 -4.52
C GLY A 372 1.05 -1.52 -4.16
N PHE A 373 1.37 -1.81 -2.88
CA PHE A 373 2.77 -2.08 -2.48
C PHE A 373 3.38 -3.30 -3.18
N LYS A 374 2.61 -4.37 -3.42
CA LYS A 374 3.13 -5.56 -4.09
C LYS A 374 3.65 -5.27 -5.50
N MET A 375 3.19 -4.18 -6.11
CA MET A 375 3.63 -3.70 -7.43
C MET A 375 4.89 -2.84 -7.36
N PHE A 376 5.47 -2.61 -6.16
CA PHE A 376 6.63 -1.75 -5.96
C PHE A 376 7.80 -2.01 -6.95
N PRO A 377 8.15 -3.25 -7.28
CA PRO A 377 9.23 -3.51 -8.24
C PRO A 377 8.94 -3.07 -9.67
N ILE A 378 7.68 -2.88 -10.07
CA ILE A 378 7.27 -2.62 -11.46
C ILE A 378 6.52 -1.30 -11.63
N PHE A 379 6.10 -0.65 -10.55
CA PHE A 379 5.22 0.54 -10.62
C PHE A 379 5.79 1.67 -11.47
N GLY A 380 7.10 1.91 -11.36
CA GLY A 380 7.81 2.94 -12.12
C GLY A 380 7.84 2.71 -13.63
N GLU A 381 7.62 1.48 -14.11
CA GLU A 381 7.54 1.17 -15.55
C GLU A 381 6.41 1.97 -16.22
N TRP A 382 5.24 2.10 -15.57
CA TRP A 382 4.11 2.83 -16.14
C TRP A 382 4.35 4.34 -16.26
N VAL A 383 5.18 4.90 -15.38
CA VAL A 383 5.60 6.31 -15.49
C VAL A 383 6.62 6.46 -16.61
N ARG A 384 7.60 5.57 -16.68
CA ARG A 384 8.57 5.53 -17.79
C ARG A 384 7.84 5.43 -19.12
N ASP A 385 6.92 4.49 -19.26
CA ASP A 385 6.21 4.22 -20.50
C ASP A 385 5.30 5.39 -20.89
N LEU A 386 4.65 6.05 -19.93
CA LEU A 386 3.92 7.31 -20.17
C LEU A 386 4.82 8.42 -20.72
N LEU A 387 6.03 8.58 -20.18
CA LEU A 387 6.97 9.60 -20.66
C LEU A 387 7.53 9.30 -22.05
N LEU A 388 7.62 8.02 -22.41
CA LEU A 388 8.14 7.54 -23.70
C LEU A 388 7.04 7.37 -24.76
N ALA A 389 5.76 7.42 -24.38
CA ALA A 389 4.63 7.27 -25.29
C ALA A 389 4.62 8.39 -26.34
N SER A 390 4.61 8.01 -27.63
CA SER A 390 4.67 8.95 -28.75
C SER A 390 3.43 9.84 -28.85
N ASP A 391 2.27 9.36 -28.39
CA ASP A 391 1.02 10.11 -28.36
C ASP A 391 0.79 10.88 -27.05
N GLY A 392 1.73 10.77 -26.10
CA GLY A 392 1.68 11.43 -24.79
C GLY A 392 0.54 10.93 -23.90
N LYS A 393 0.01 9.73 -24.12
CA LYS A 393 -1.06 9.13 -23.32
C LYS A 393 -0.54 7.96 -22.51
N GLN A 394 -1.17 7.72 -21.35
CA GLN A 394 -0.89 6.53 -20.54
C GLN A 394 -1.25 5.27 -21.34
N PRO A 395 -0.26 4.38 -21.62
CA PRO A 395 -0.47 3.18 -22.43
C PRO A 395 -1.43 2.17 -21.78
N VAL A 396 -1.53 2.15 -20.45
CA VAL A 396 -2.48 1.29 -19.73
C VAL A 396 -3.76 2.07 -19.43
N PRO A 397 -4.89 1.81 -20.14
CA PRO A 397 -6.08 2.67 -20.02
C PRO A 397 -6.65 2.77 -18.60
N ARG A 398 -6.53 1.71 -17.79
CA ARG A 398 -6.98 1.65 -16.39
C ARG A 398 -6.27 2.66 -15.47
N TRP A 399 -5.05 3.07 -15.82
CA TRP A 399 -4.26 4.02 -15.04
C TRP A 399 -4.50 5.48 -15.41
N ARG A 400 -5.36 5.75 -16.40
CA ARG A 400 -5.60 7.11 -16.88
C ARG A 400 -6.28 7.97 -15.83
N TRP A 401 -6.11 9.29 -15.97
CA TRP A 401 -6.86 10.25 -15.17
C TRP A 401 -8.37 10.02 -15.35
N LYS A 402 -9.09 9.88 -14.24
CA LYS A 402 -10.53 9.60 -14.26
C LYS A 402 -11.25 10.93 -14.25
N THR A 403 -12.27 11.06 -15.09
CA THR A 403 -13.13 12.25 -15.06
C THR A 403 -14.35 11.90 -14.23
N PRO A 404 -14.50 12.43 -13.00
CA PRO A 404 -15.68 12.18 -12.19
C PRO A 404 -16.92 12.65 -12.97
N SER A 405 -17.97 11.85 -12.99
CA SER A 405 -19.28 12.28 -13.50
C SER A 405 -19.80 13.44 -12.65
N LYS A 406 -20.65 14.30 -13.23
CA LYS A 406 -21.34 15.36 -12.47
C LYS A 406 -22.24 14.80 -11.37
N ASP A 407 -22.66 13.54 -11.52
CA ASP A 407 -23.51 12.83 -10.57
C ASP A 407 -22.71 12.02 -9.54
N ASP A 408 -21.37 11.97 -9.64
CA ASP A 408 -20.52 11.27 -8.68
C ASP A 408 -20.47 12.06 -7.37
N LYS A 409 -21.20 11.55 -6.36
CA LYS A 409 -21.31 12.18 -5.04
C LYS A 409 -20.03 12.09 -4.20
N GLY A 410 -18.95 11.46 -4.69
CA GLY A 410 -17.71 11.22 -3.93
C GLY A 410 -17.87 10.22 -2.77
N ASP A 411 -19.10 9.84 -2.44
CA ASP A 411 -19.49 8.91 -1.37
C ASP A 411 -19.52 7.44 -1.85
N TRP A 412 -18.48 7.03 -2.60
CA TRP A 412 -18.31 5.64 -3.04
C TRP A 412 -17.32 4.87 -2.17
N GLY A 413 -16.64 5.56 -1.24
CA GLY A 413 -15.56 4.99 -0.43
C GLY A 413 -15.93 3.70 0.30
N GLY A 414 -17.20 3.51 0.67
CA GLY A 414 -17.69 2.28 1.32
C GLY A 414 -17.90 1.08 0.40
N ALA A 415 -17.92 1.25 -0.93
CA ALA A 415 -18.47 0.26 -1.87
C ALA A 415 -17.44 -0.69 -2.53
N VAL A 416 -16.27 -0.90 -1.91
CA VAL A 416 -15.23 -1.79 -2.47
C VAL A 416 -15.59 -3.26 -2.20
N SER A 417 -15.89 -4.01 -3.25
CA SER A 417 -16.56 -5.34 -3.20
C SER A 417 -15.83 -6.44 -2.43
N TRP A 418 -14.51 -6.34 -2.25
CA TRP A 418 -13.70 -7.34 -1.53
C TRP A 418 -13.42 -6.98 -0.07
N ARG A 419 -13.91 -5.85 0.43
CA ARG A 419 -13.79 -5.46 1.84
C ARG A 419 -15.06 -5.83 2.59
N LEU A 420 -14.91 -6.13 3.88
CA LEU A 420 -15.99 -6.56 4.74
C LEU A 420 -16.32 -5.46 5.75
N GLY A 421 -17.59 -5.13 5.88
CA GLY A 421 -18.06 -4.09 6.80
C GLY A 421 -18.01 -2.68 6.21
N ASN A 422 -18.58 -1.74 6.96
CA ASN A 422 -18.67 -0.33 6.58
C ASN A 422 -17.45 0.46 7.06
N SER A 423 -17.09 1.50 6.34
CA SER A 423 -16.06 2.42 6.81
C SER A 423 -16.55 3.21 8.04
N GLN A 424 -15.63 3.52 8.95
CA GLN A 424 -15.87 4.35 10.12
C GLN A 424 -15.18 5.71 9.96
N GLU A 425 -15.75 6.75 10.56
CA GLU A 425 -15.13 8.08 10.58
C GLU A 425 -14.09 8.17 11.70
N PHE A 426 -12.92 8.70 11.35
CA PHE A 426 -11.76 8.82 12.23
C PHE A 426 -12.04 9.65 13.48
N VAL A 427 -12.93 10.65 13.38
CA VAL A 427 -13.31 11.49 14.52
C VAL A 427 -14.02 10.70 15.62
N ASP A 428 -14.77 9.66 15.25
CA ASP A 428 -15.56 8.84 16.19
C ASP A 428 -14.72 7.79 16.93
N LEU A 429 -13.52 7.49 16.41
CA LEU A 429 -12.64 6.45 16.93
C LEU A 429 -11.54 6.97 17.85
N LYS A 430 -11.33 8.30 17.89
CA LYS A 430 -10.26 8.87 18.71
C LYS A 430 -10.50 8.54 20.19
N PRO A 431 -9.48 8.03 20.90
CA PRO A 431 -9.56 7.93 22.35
C PRO A 431 -9.92 9.30 22.93
N SER A 432 -10.88 9.34 23.86
CA SER A 432 -11.22 10.59 24.54
C SER A 432 -9.94 11.20 25.09
N GLN A 433 -9.53 12.36 24.60
CA GLN A 433 -8.45 13.10 25.23
C GLN A 433 -8.93 13.41 26.64
N SER A 434 -8.34 12.76 27.66
CA SER A 434 -8.57 13.16 29.03
C SER A 434 -8.24 14.64 29.08
N LYS A 435 -9.24 15.48 29.36
CA LYS A 435 -9.01 16.87 29.73
C LYS A 435 -8.18 16.80 31.02
N LEU A 436 -6.86 16.90 30.87
CA LEU A 436 -5.95 17.14 31.99
C LEU A 436 -6.16 18.55 32.50
#